data_AF-A0A7C9EGU9-F1
#
_entry.id   AF-A0A7C9EGU9-F1
#
_cell.length_a   1.000
_cell.length_b   1.000
_cell.length_c   1.000
_cell.angle_alpha   90.00
_cell.angle_beta   90.00
_cell.angle_gamma   90.00
#
_symmetry.space_group_name_H-M   'P 1'
#
loop_
_entity.id
_entity.type
_entity.pdbx_description
1 polymer ?
#
loop_
_entity_poly.entity_id
_entity_poly.type
_entity_poly.pdbx_seq_one_letter_code
_entity_poly.pdbx_strand_id
1 'polypeptide(L)'
;YILNEIHDDTEWLQVASRFLLALMTSIFVLAFFSLSSSQPLLSQISLRRRECAEFETMGQALGISESGNLPPREKSLADRNMPLDKLLSDKRFRQSFMAFADSCLAGESVHFYDEVHDLEKLPPDDSVRRIYMARHIIQKYIIAGAPMEVNISHRTRQEILNTADLAHPDLFKSALTELLQLMQARLLVVLILHGVWRRSQSKNKRL
;
A
#
# COMPACT_ATOMS: atom_id res chain seq x y z
N TYR A 1 47.19 32.25 49.22
CA TYR A 1 47.69 31.48 48.06
C TYR A 1 46.88 30.21 47.79
N ILE A 2 46.53 29.38 48.79
CA ILE A 2 45.79 28.11 48.56
C ILE A 2 44.32 28.32 48.06
N LEU A 3 43.67 29.44 48.39
CA LEU A 3 42.27 29.67 48.03
C LEU A 3 42.02 30.14 46.58
N ASN A 4 43.04 30.69 45.91
CA ASN A 4 42.94 31.14 44.51
C ASN A 4 43.07 29.96 43.53
N GLU A 5 43.88 28.97 43.90
CA GLU A 5 44.16 27.78 43.08
C GLU A 5 42.92 26.87 42.97
N ILE A 6 42.16 26.70 44.07
CA ILE A 6 40.93 25.91 44.07
C ILE A 6 39.82 26.58 43.25
N HIS A 7 39.79 27.93 43.19
CA HIS A 7 38.75 28.67 42.47
C HIS A 7 38.94 28.58 40.95
N ASP A 8 40.16 28.76 40.46
CA ASP A 8 40.52 28.61 39.05
C ASP A 8 40.26 27.17 38.55
N ASP A 9 40.56 26.17 39.38
CA ASP A 9 40.28 24.76 39.07
C ASP A 9 38.77 24.50 38.91
N THR A 10 37.92 25.10 39.77
CA THR A 10 36.44 24.97 39.64
C THR A 10 35.87 25.63 38.40
N GLU A 11 36.39 26.80 37.99
CA GLU A 11 35.95 27.46 36.76
C GLU A 11 36.35 26.65 35.53
N TRP A 12 37.58 26.12 35.52
CA TRP A 12 38.06 25.27 34.44
C TRP A 12 37.26 23.96 34.35
N LEU A 13 36.94 23.34 35.50
CA LEU A 13 36.07 22.16 35.56
C LEU A 13 34.68 22.44 35.00
N GLN A 14 34.14 23.63 35.28
CA GLN A 14 32.81 24.04 34.83
C GLN A 14 32.78 24.30 33.32
N VAL A 15 33.81 24.95 32.78
CA VAL A 15 33.96 25.17 31.34
C VAL A 15 34.14 23.83 30.61
N ALA A 16 35.00 22.95 31.14
CA ALA A 16 35.21 21.61 30.60
C ALA A 16 33.91 20.78 30.63
N SER A 17 33.14 20.84 31.72
CA SER A 17 31.85 20.16 31.84
C SER A 17 30.82 20.65 30.81
N ARG A 18 30.71 21.97 30.61
CA ARG A 18 29.81 22.56 29.61
C ARG A 18 30.23 22.18 28.19
N PHE A 19 31.53 22.17 27.91
CA PHE A 19 32.05 21.77 26.61
C PHE A 19 31.80 20.28 26.33
N LEU A 20 32.04 19.41 27.32
CA LEU A 20 31.72 17.99 27.22
C LEU A 20 30.22 17.76 27.02
N LEU A 21 29.35 18.48 27.74
CA LEU A 21 27.90 18.42 27.53
C LEU A 21 27.51 18.83 26.10
N ALA A 22 28.09 19.89 25.56
CA ALA A 22 27.83 20.33 24.18
C ALA A 22 28.30 19.30 23.13
N LEU A 23 29.45 18.67 23.35
CA LEU A 23 29.93 17.59 22.49
C LEU A 23 29.01 16.36 22.56
N MET A 24 28.60 15.97 23.77
CA MET A 24 27.72 14.82 23.96
C MET A 24 26.34 15.05 23.35
N THR A 25 25.77 16.25 23.48
CA THR A 25 24.49 16.58 22.82
C THR A 25 24.64 16.62 21.31
N SER A 26 25.73 17.18 20.77
CA SER A 26 25.99 17.18 19.33
C SER A 26 26.13 15.76 18.77
N ILE A 27 26.92 14.90 19.43
CA ILE A 27 27.06 13.48 19.07
C ILE A 27 25.71 12.77 19.19
N PHE A 28 24.93 13.04 20.24
CA PHE A 28 23.61 12.43 20.43
C PHE A 28 22.62 12.85 19.36
N VAL A 29 22.61 14.13 18.95
CA VAL A 29 21.79 14.62 17.83
C VAL A 29 22.24 13.97 16.53
N LEU A 30 23.55 13.93 16.24
CA LEU A 30 24.07 13.26 15.05
C LEU A 30 23.77 11.77 15.04
N ALA A 31 23.87 11.10 16.19
CA ALA A 31 23.52 9.70 16.35
C ALA A 31 22.01 9.48 16.20
N PHE A 32 21.15 10.34 16.75
CA PHE A 32 19.70 10.22 16.64
C PHE A 32 19.22 10.48 15.21
N PHE A 33 19.76 11.50 14.53
CA PHE A 33 19.50 11.73 13.11
C PHE A 33 20.06 10.61 12.25
N SER A 34 21.24 10.09 12.57
CA SER A 34 21.84 8.96 11.85
C SER A 34 21.02 7.70 12.07
N LEU A 35 20.57 7.38 13.29
CA LEU A 35 19.77 6.20 13.62
C LEU A 35 18.33 6.31 13.08
N SER A 36 17.76 7.52 13.08
CA SER A 36 16.45 7.83 12.50
C SER A 36 16.50 7.87 10.96
N SER A 37 17.64 8.22 10.37
CA SER A 37 17.88 8.19 8.92
C SER A 37 18.43 6.85 8.43
N SER A 38 18.95 6.01 9.32
CA SER A 38 19.54 4.70 9.01
C SER A 38 18.61 3.54 9.35
N GLN A 39 17.30 3.75 9.47
CA GLN A 39 16.39 2.62 9.28
C GLN A 39 16.62 2.10 7.85
N PRO A 40 17.19 0.89 7.67
CA PRO A 40 17.25 0.33 6.35
C PRO A 40 15.81 -0.04 6.02
N LEU A 41 15.19 0.72 5.11
CA LEU A 41 13.97 0.31 4.40
C LEU A 41 14.13 -1.07 3.72
N LEU A 42 15.30 -1.72 3.81
CA LEU A 42 15.59 -3.03 3.26
C LEU A 42 15.25 -4.21 4.18
N SER A 43 15.19 -4.06 5.52
CA SER A 43 14.97 -5.23 6.41
C SER A 43 13.50 -5.62 6.57
N GLN A 44 12.58 -4.65 6.52
CA GLN A 44 11.14 -4.95 6.43
C GLN A 44 10.74 -5.45 5.04
N ILE A 45 11.43 -4.98 3.99
CA ILE A 45 11.25 -5.52 2.63
C ILE A 45 11.77 -6.96 2.56
N SER A 46 12.89 -7.31 3.20
CA SER A 46 13.44 -8.68 3.11
C SER A 46 12.64 -9.74 3.87
N LEU A 47 11.98 -9.38 4.99
CA LEU A 47 11.10 -10.32 5.70
C LEU A 47 9.79 -10.53 4.95
N ARG A 48 9.18 -9.47 4.36
CA ARG A 48 8.01 -9.64 3.47
C ARG A 48 8.38 -10.38 2.17
N ARG A 49 9.62 -10.22 1.69
CA ARG A 49 10.09 -10.84 0.43
C ARG A 49 10.34 -12.34 0.55
N ARG A 50 10.59 -12.87 1.75
CA ARG A 50 10.87 -14.31 1.91
C ARG A 50 9.62 -15.19 1.85
N GLU A 51 8.44 -14.63 2.10
CA GLU A 51 7.16 -15.33 1.91
C GLU A 51 6.56 -15.12 0.50
N CYS A 52 6.93 -14.05 -0.20
CA CYS A 52 6.47 -13.80 -1.59
C CYS A 52 7.28 -14.53 -2.68
N ALA A 53 8.30 -15.31 -2.32
CA ALA A 53 9.25 -15.88 -3.28
C ALA A 53 8.73 -17.11 -4.05
N GLU A 54 7.52 -17.59 -3.80
CA GLU A 54 7.00 -18.82 -4.43
C GLU A 54 5.70 -18.65 -5.22
N PHE A 55 5.27 -17.42 -5.52
CA PHE A 55 4.16 -17.22 -6.43
C PHE A 55 4.65 -16.87 -7.83
N GLU A 56 4.68 -17.94 -8.61
CA GLU A 56 4.94 -18.02 -10.03
C GLU A 56 4.39 -16.83 -10.83
N THR A 57 5.23 -16.35 -11.73
CA THR A 57 5.01 -15.30 -12.72
C THR A 57 3.57 -15.19 -13.21
N MET A 58 3.06 -13.95 -13.30
CA MET A 58 1.74 -13.52 -13.82
C MET A 58 1.24 -14.22 -15.11
N GLY A 59 2.12 -14.79 -15.93
CA GLY A 59 1.75 -15.62 -17.10
C GLY A 59 1.11 -16.95 -16.70
N GLN A 60 1.50 -17.52 -15.56
CA GLN A 60 1.01 -18.80 -15.03
C GLN A 60 -0.40 -18.65 -14.44
N ALA A 61 -0.67 -17.52 -13.76
CA ALA A 61 -2.01 -17.15 -13.30
C ALA A 61 -3.00 -16.85 -14.46
N LEU A 62 -2.48 -16.48 -15.64
CA LEU A 62 -3.24 -16.26 -16.87
C LEU A 62 -3.27 -17.50 -17.79
N GLY A 63 -2.75 -18.66 -17.35
CA GLY A 63 -2.79 -19.92 -18.09
C GLY A 63 -1.79 -20.04 -19.25
N ILE A 64 -0.78 -19.17 -19.35
CA ILE A 64 0.25 -19.23 -20.39
C ILE A 64 1.43 -20.04 -19.85
N SER A 65 1.34 -21.37 -19.93
CA SER A 65 2.49 -22.26 -19.72
C SER A 65 3.29 -22.36 -21.02
N GLU A 66 4.58 -22.01 -20.96
CA GLU A 66 5.56 -22.40 -21.97
C GLU A 66 5.90 -23.88 -21.80
N SER A 67 5.04 -24.77 -22.28
CA SER A 67 5.44 -26.13 -22.63
C SER A 67 4.49 -26.68 -23.67
N GLY A 68 5.04 -27.06 -24.82
CA GLY A 68 4.31 -27.65 -25.93
C GLY A 68 3.59 -28.92 -25.47
N ASN A 69 2.26 -28.88 -25.50
CA ASN A 69 1.36 -29.90 -26.02
C ASN A 69 -0.10 -29.46 -25.76
N LEU A 70 -0.81 -29.16 -26.83
CA LEU A 70 -2.23 -28.76 -26.82
C LEU A 70 -3.13 -29.93 -26.39
N PRO A 71 -4.23 -29.62 -25.68
CA PRO A 71 -5.55 -29.83 -26.28
C PRO A 71 -6.43 -28.56 -26.22
N PRO A 72 -7.45 -28.44 -27.08
CA PRO A 72 -8.15 -27.19 -27.34
C PRO A 72 -9.11 -26.85 -26.21
N ARG A 73 -8.82 -25.79 -25.47
CA ARG A 73 -9.83 -25.04 -24.71
C ARG A 73 -9.60 -23.55 -24.87
N GLU A 74 -9.82 -23.10 -26.09
CA GLU A 74 -10.26 -21.73 -26.36
C GLU A 74 -11.61 -21.52 -25.65
N LYS A 75 -11.57 -21.07 -24.39
CA LYS A 75 -12.62 -20.22 -23.84
C LYS A 75 -12.05 -18.82 -23.71
N SER A 76 -11.98 -18.17 -24.86
CA SER A 76 -12.12 -16.73 -25.05
C SER A 76 -11.41 -15.83 -24.03
N LEU A 77 -10.19 -15.44 -24.40
CA LEU A 77 -9.58 -14.13 -24.10
C LEU A 77 -10.39 -12.94 -24.70
N ALA A 78 -11.71 -13.10 -24.83
CA ALA A 78 -12.57 -12.26 -25.66
C ALA A 78 -13.93 -12.03 -24.99
N ASP A 79 -13.91 -11.51 -23.76
CA ASP A 79 -14.86 -10.46 -23.43
C ASP A 79 -14.05 -9.25 -22.95
N ARG A 80 -13.64 -8.42 -23.92
CA ARG A 80 -12.92 -7.16 -23.68
C ARG A 80 -13.72 -6.18 -22.80
N ASN A 81 -14.98 -6.53 -22.52
CA ASN A 81 -15.91 -5.78 -21.68
C ASN A 81 -16.26 -6.50 -20.37
N MET A 82 -15.56 -7.58 -20.00
CA MET A 82 -15.74 -8.18 -18.68
C MET A 82 -15.35 -7.11 -17.65
N PRO A 83 -16.31 -6.56 -16.87
CA PRO A 83 -16.01 -5.47 -15.96
C PRO A 83 -14.97 -5.96 -14.96
N LEU A 84 -13.97 -5.12 -14.66
CA LEU A 84 -12.90 -5.41 -13.71
C LEU A 84 -13.43 -6.04 -12.41
N ASP A 85 -14.63 -5.65 -12.01
CA ASP A 85 -15.40 -6.20 -10.90
C ASP A 85 -15.58 -7.74 -10.92
N LYS A 86 -15.91 -8.33 -12.07
CA LYS A 86 -16.02 -9.80 -12.20
C LYS A 86 -14.67 -10.50 -12.06
N LEU A 87 -13.59 -9.83 -12.44
CA LEU A 87 -12.23 -10.37 -12.33
C LEU A 87 -11.71 -10.23 -10.90
N LEU A 88 -12.04 -9.13 -10.23
CA LEU A 88 -11.77 -8.90 -8.80
C LEU A 88 -12.58 -9.84 -7.89
N SER A 89 -13.70 -10.39 -8.36
CA SER A 89 -14.46 -11.42 -7.64
C SER A 89 -13.63 -12.69 -7.39
N ASP A 90 -12.70 -13.05 -8.29
CA ASP A 90 -11.79 -14.18 -8.09
C ASP A 90 -10.71 -13.83 -7.06
N LYS A 91 -10.71 -14.54 -5.93
CA LYS A 91 -9.76 -14.35 -4.83
C LYS A 91 -8.30 -14.51 -5.27
N ARG A 92 -8.00 -15.46 -6.17
CA ARG A 92 -6.61 -15.70 -6.62
C ARG A 92 -6.12 -14.56 -7.50
N PHE A 93 -6.98 -14.11 -8.41
CA PHE A 93 -6.69 -12.95 -9.25
C PHE A 93 -6.49 -11.71 -8.38
N ARG A 94 -7.42 -11.44 -7.45
CA ARG A 94 -7.37 -10.27 -6.58
C ARG A 94 -6.09 -10.21 -5.75
N GLN A 95 -5.64 -11.33 -5.19
CA GLN A 95 -4.36 -11.39 -4.45
C GLN A 95 -3.15 -11.06 -5.35
N SER A 96 -3.11 -11.65 -6.54
CA SER A 96 -2.03 -11.38 -7.52
C SER A 96 -2.05 -9.92 -7.99
N PHE A 97 -3.25 -9.39 -8.21
CA PHE A 97 -3.49 -8.02 -8.64
C PHE A 97 -3.14 -7.01 -7.55
N MET A 98 -3.45 -7.32 -6.30
CA MET A 98 -3.10 -6.50 -5.14
C MET A 98 -1.58 -6.41 -4.98
N ALA A 99 -0.85 -7.52 -5.08
CA ALA A 99 0.61 -7.51 -5.05
C ALA A 99 1.21 -6.68 -6.19
N PHE A 100 0.61 -6.75 -7.38
CA PHE A 100 1.01 -5.91 -8.51
C PHE A 100 0.70 -4.42 -8.27
N ALA A 101 -0.49 -4.09 -7.79
CA ALA A 101 -0.90 -2.73 -7.49
C ALA A 101 -0.03 -2.10 -6.39
N ASP A 102 0.30 -2.86 -5.34
CA ASP A 102 1.28 -2.48 -4.32
C ASP A 102 2.64 -2.14 -4.94
N SER A 103 3.11 -2.94 -5.90
CA SER A 103 4.40 -2.69 -6.59
C SER A 103 4.39 -1.41 -7.43
N CYS A 104 3.21 -0.96 -7.85
CA CYS A 104 3.00 0.26 -8.62
C CYS A 104 2.63 1.47 -7.74
N LEU A 105 2.68 1.32 -6.41
CA LEU A 105 2.20 2.34 -5.45
C LEU A 105 0.76 2.80 -5.75
N ALA A 106 -0.07 1.86 -6.24
CA ALA A 106 -1.47 2.05 -6.60
C ALA A 106 -2.37 1.00 -5.90
N GLY A 107 -1.87 0.39 -4.82
CA GLY A 107 -2.52 -0.68 -4.08
C GLY A 107 -3.76 -0.21 -3.32
N GLU A 108 -3.84 1.08 -2.98
CA GLU A 108 -4.90 1.67 -2.15
C GLU A 108 -6.30 1.32 -2.66
N SER A 109 -6.46 1.29 -3.98
CA SER A 109 -7.74 1.02 -4.63
C SER A 109 -8.16 -0.46 -4.47
N VAL A 110 -7.19 -1.39 -4.57
CA VAL A 110 -7.47 -2.82 -4.47
C VAL A 110 -7.71 -3.24 -3.03
N HIS A 111 -6.95 -2.68 -2.09
CA HIS A 111 -7.14 -2.90 -0.65
C HIS A 111 -8.50 -2.36 -0.16
N PHE A 112 -8.88 -1.17 -0.63
CA PHE A 112 -10.21 -0.62 -0.33
C PHE A 112 -11.33 -1.52 -0.84
N TYR A 113 -11.23 -2.02 -2.09
CA TYR A 113 -12.21 -2.95 -2.65
C TYR A 113 -12.35 -4.23 -1.81
N ASP A 114 -11.24 -4.84 -1.38
CA ASP A 114 -11.28 -6.07 -0.58
C ASP A 114 -11.92 -5.84 0.80
N GLU A 115 -11.60 -4.74 1.48
CA GLU A 115 -12.20 -4.42 2.80
C GLU A 115 -13.69 -4.09 2.72
N VAL A 116 -14.13 -3.35 1.70
CA VAL A 116 -15.56 -3.08 1.50
C VAL A 116 -16.29 -4.38 1.15
N HIS A 117 -15.68 -5.25 0.36
CA HIS A 117 -16.23 -6.57 0.05
C HIS A 117 -16.31 -7.48 1.31
N ASP A 118 -15.38 -7.35 2.25
CA ASP A 118 -15.46 -8.03 3.54
C ASP A 118 -16.58 -7.47 4.43
N LEU A 119 -16.83 -6.16 4.41
CA LEU A 119 -17.99 -5.55 5.06
C LEU A 119 -19.32 -6.03 4.47
N GLU A 120 -19.40 -6.24 3.16
CA GLU A 120 -20.59 -6.78 2.49
C GLU A 120 -20.94 -8.21 2.90
N LYS A 121 -19.93 -9.01 3.29
CA LYS A 121 -20.15 -10.38 3.79
C LYS A 121 -20.78 -10.43 5.18
N LEU A 122 -20.75 -9.34 5.93
CA LEU A 122 -21.37 -9.29 7.25
C LEU A 122 -22.90 -9.31 7.13
N PRO A 123 -23.59 -10.08 7.99
CA PRO A 123 -25.04 -10.13 7.98
C PRO A 123 -25.63 -8.74 8.27
N PRO A 124 -26.75 -8.37 7.62
CA PRO A 124 -27.37 -7.05 7.77
C PRO A 124 -27.85 -6.77 9.20
N ASP A 125 -28.10 -7.83 9.98
CA ASP A 125 -28.55 -7.75 11.38
C ASP A 125 -27.43 -7.33 12.35
N ASP A 126 -26.16 -7.54 11.96
CA ASP A 126 -24.98 -7.19 12.78
C ASP A 126 -24.57 -5.73 12.55
N SER A 127 -25.47 -4.81 12.88
CA SER A 127 -25.26 -3.35 12.76
C SER A 127 -24.00 -2.87 13.48
N VAL A 128 -23.70 -3.45 14.66
CA VAL A 128 -22.55 -3.04 15.48
C VAL A 128 -21.24 -3.31 14.74
N ARG A 129 -21.00 -4.54 14.25
CA ARG A 129 -19.76 -4.84 13.52
C ARG A 129 -19.66 -4.05 12.23
N ARG A 130 -20.77 -3.86 11.52
CA ARG A 130 -20.81 -3.05 10.29
C ARG A 130 -20.38 -1.61 10.56
N ILE A 131 -20.88 -0.99 11.61
CA ILE A 131 -20.50 0.38 12.01
C ILE A 131 -19.00 0.45 12.36
N TYR A 132 -18.47 -0.53 13.11
CA TYR A 132 -17.04 -0.55 13.44
C TYR A 132 -16.16 -0.69 12.20
N MET A 133 -16.50 -1.61 11.29
CA MET A 133 -15.77 -1.77 10.03
C MET A 133 -15.90 -0.55 9.12
N ALA A 134 -17.09 0.03 8.99
CA ALA A 134 -17.30 1.25 8.22
C ALA A 134 -16.44 2.41 8.75
N ARG A 135 -16.38 2.60 10.07
CA ARG A 135 -15.49 3.60 10.69
C ARG A 135 -14.02 3.33 10.42
N HIS A 136 -13.59 2.07 10.49
CA HIS A 136 -12.22 1.68 10.16
C HIS A 136 -11.87 2.04 8.71
N ILE A 137 -12.74 1.65 7.77
CA ILE A 137 -12.58 1.93 6.34
C ILE A 137 -12.54 3.44 6.10
N ILE A 138 -13.42 4.22 6.73
CA ILE A 138 -13.45 5.68 6.60
C ILE A 138 -12.11 6.29 7.06
N GLN A 139 -11.61 5.89 8.23
CA GLN A 139 -10.36 6.42 8.77
C GLN A 139 -9.14 6.04 7.93
N LYS A 140 -9.15 4.84 7.34
CA LYS A 140 -8.00 4.30 6.59
C LYS A 140 -7.94 4.77 5.13
N TYR A 141 -9.09 4.98 4.49
CA TYR A 141 -9.19 5.25 3.04
C TYR A 141 -9.91 6.54 2.66
N ILE A 142 -10.86 7.03 3.45
CA ILE A 142 -11.77 8.12 3.02
C ILE A 142 -11.37 9.49 3.56
N ILE A 143 -10.81 9.59 4.77
CA ILE A 143 -10.39 10.87 5.35
C ILE A 143 -9.20 11.45 4.55
N ALA A 144 -9.19 12.76 4.35
CA ALA A 144 -8.07 13.43 3.70
C ALA A 144 -6.79 13.31 4.54
N GLY A 145 -5.68 12.88 3.93
CA GLY A 145 -4.43 12.56 4.62
C GLY A 145 -4.43 11.18 5.29
N ALA A 146 -5.41 10.32 5.01
CA ALA A 146 -5.40 8.95 5.48
C ALA A 146 -4.24 8.14 4.87
N PRO A 147 -3.70 7.13 5.57
CA PRO A 147 -2.51 6.40 5.14
C PRO A 147 -2.69 5.66 3.80
N MET A 148 -3.92 5.30 3.46
CA MET A 148 -4.28 4.67 2.18
C MET A 148 -5.42 5.44 1.51
N GLU A 149 -5.35 6.77 1.55
CA GLU A 149 -6.37 7.63 0.97
C GLU A 149 -6.67 7.25 -0.50
N VAL A 150 -7.93 6.94 -0.79
CA VAL A 150 -8.36 6.60 -2.15
C VAL A 150 -8.68 7.84 -2.96
N ASN A 151 -8.36 7.79 -4.26
CA ASN A 151 -8.67 8.86 -5.18
C ASN A 151 -10.15 8.80 -5.60
N ILE A 152 -11.01 9.49 -4.84
CA ILE A 152 -12.44 9.67 -5.11
C ILE A 152 -12.81 11.15 -5.16
N SER A 153 -13.91 11.46 -5.82
CA SER A 153 -14.41 12.82 -5.93
C SER A 153 -14.74 13.42 -4.55
N HIS A 154 -14.57 14.74 -4.44
CA HIS A 154 -14.92 15.45 -3.21
C HIS A 154 -16.40 15.24 -2.84
N ARG A 155 -17.29 15.19 -3.84
CA ARG A 155 -18.72 14.92 -3.64
C ARG A 155 -18.95 13.59 -2.94
N THR A 156 -18.39 12.51 -3.48
CA THR A 156 -18.55 11.15 -2.94
C THR A 156 -17.94 11.02 -1.55
N ARG A 157 -16.81 11.69 -1.31
CA ARG A 157 -16.20 11.75 0.03
C ARG A 157 -17.13 12.43 1.04
N GLN A 158 -17.69 13.58 0.71
CA GLN A 158 -18.61 14.31 1.59
C GLN A 158 -19.90 13.54 1.84
N GLU A 159 -20.41 12.83 0.84
CA GLU A 159 -21.58 11.96 0.98
C GLU A 159 -21.34 10.89 2.06
N ILE A 160 -20.19 10.21 2.02
CA ILE A 160 -19.82 9.20 3.03
C ILE A 160 -19.62 9.84 4.41
N LEU A 161 -18.91 10.97 4.50
CA LEU A 161 -18.58 11.60 5.77
C LEU A 161 -19.78 12.24 6.49
N ASN A 162 -20.77 12.74 5.73
CA ASN A 162 -21.96 13.38 6.29
C ASN A 162 -23.12 12.39 6.52
N THR A 163 -22.95 11.11 6.20
CA THR A 163 -23.97 10.09 6.38
C THR A 163 -24.16 9.77 7.87
N ALA A 164 -25.41 9.80 8.35
CA ALA A 164 -25.75 9.44 9.72
C ALA A 164 -25.81 7.90 9.93
N ASP A 165 -26.13 7.14 8.89
CA ASP A 165 -26.24 5.68 8.93
C ASP A 165 -24.98 4.99 8.38
N LEU A 166 -24.06 4.67 9.29
CA LEU A 166 -22.83 3.94 9.00
C LEU A 166 -23.06 2.43 8.79
N ALA A 167 -24.24 1.89 9.12
CA ALA A 167 -24.53 0.48 8.94
C ALA A 167 -25.06 0.16 7.53
N HIS A 168 -25.41 1.19 6.76
CA HIS A 168 -26.07 1.06 5.45
C HIS A 168 -25.25 0.16 4.48
N PRO A 169 -25.90 -0.81 3.79
CA PRO A 169 -25.21 -1.73 2.87
C PRO A 169 -24.53 -1.03 1.70
N ASP A 170 -25.16 -0.01 1.13
CA ASP A 170 -24.62 0.71 -0.03
C ASP A 170 -23.72 1.92 0.33
N LEU A 171 -23.28 2.07 1.59
CA LEU A 171 -22.51 3.25 2.05
C LEU A 171 -21.31 3.59 1.16
N PHE A 172 -20.59 2.58 0.67
CA PHE A 172 -19.36 2.76 -0.12
C PHE A 172 -19.56 2.56 -1.63
N LYS A 173 -20.78 2.32 -2.10
CA LYS A 173 -21.05 1.92 -3.49
C LYS A 173 -20.67 2.99 -4.51
N SER A 174 -20.95 4.26 -4.20
CA SER A 174 -20.57 5.40 -5.05
C SER A 174 -19.05 5.50 -5.17
N ALA A 175 -18.31 5.31 -4.06
CA ALA A 175 -16.85 5.30 -4.05
C ALA A 175 -16.28 4.12 -4.83
N LEU A 176 -16.82 2.91 -4.65
CA LEU A 176 -16.40 1.72 -5.41
C LEU A 176 -16.60 1.91 -6.91
N THR A 177 -17.71 2.51 -7.33
CA THR A 177 -18.01 2.74 -8.74
C THR A 177 -16.99 3.69 -9.38
N GLU A 178 -16.71 4.83 -8.75
CA GLU A 178 -15.68 5.76 -9.22
C GLU A 178 -14.30 5.09 -9.28
N LEU A 179 -13.96 4.35 -8.23
CA LEU A 179 -12.65 3.72 -8.09
C LEU A 179 -12.44 2.58 -9.09
N LEU A 180 -13.47 1.78 -9.38
CA LEU A 180 -13.43 0.76 -10.42
C LEU A 180 -13.22 1.37 -11.81
N GLN A 181 -13.88 2.50 -12.10
CA GLN A 181 -13.66 3.23 -13.36
C GLN A 181 -12.22 3.75 -13.45
N LEU A 182 -11.70 4.33 -12.37
CA LEU A 182 -10.32 4.81 -12.30
C LEU A 182 -9.30 3.68 -12.43
N MET A 183 -9.53 2.54 -11.76
CA MET A 183 -8.67 1.37 -11.87
C MET A 183 -8.69 0.81 -13.29
N GLN A 184 -9.86 0.68 -13.90
CA GLN A 184 -9.98 0.22 -15.29
C GLN A 184 -9.27 1.16 -16.27
N ALA A 185 -9.32 2.48 -16.04
CA ALA A 185 -8.57 3.43 -16.87
C ALA A 185 -7.06 3.37 -16.62
N ARG A 186 -6.61 3.40 -15.35
CA ARG A 186 -5.18 3.49 -14.98
C ARG A 186 -4.44 2.17 -15.18
N LEU A 187 -5.00 1.06 -14.73
CA LEU A 187 -4.33 -0.26 -14.79
C LEU A 187 -4.33 -0.85 -16.19
N LEU A 188 -5.31 -0.55 -17.04
CA LEU A 188 -5.26 -0.96 -18.44
C LEU A 188 -4.08 -0.28 -19.15
N VAL A 189 -3.81 1.00 -18.84
CA VAL A 189 -2.60 1.69 -19.33
C VAL A 189 -1.32 1.08 -18.77
N VAL A 190 -1.24 0.81 -17.46
CA VAL A 190 -0.03 0.23 -16.84
C VAL A 190 0.20 -1.22 -17.29
N LEU A 191 -0.84 -2.04 -17.44
CA LEU A 191 -0.73 -3.41 -17.95
C LEU A 191 -0.34 -3.44 -19.43
N ILE A 192 -0.85 -2.52 -20.24
CA ILE A 192 -0.38 -2.35 -21.63
C ILE A 192 1.09 -1.95 -21.62
N LEU A 193 1.47 -0.94 -20.85
CA LEU A 193 2.86 -0.46 -20.80
C LEU A 193 3.82 -1.52 -20.27
N HIS A 194 3.46 -2.22 -19.20
CA HIS A 194 4.27 -3.28 -18.61
C HIS A 194 4.29 -4.55 -19.48
N GLY A 195 3.20 -4.89 -20.15
CA GLY A 195 3.14 -5.97 -21.13
C GLY A 195 3.97 -5.67 -22.39
N VAL A 196 3.93 -4.43 -22.87
CA VAL A 196 4.77 -3.93 -23.98
C VAL A 196 6.24 -3.89 -23.57
N TRP A 197 6.55 -3.39 -22.37
CA TRP A 197 7.90 -3.34 -21.83
C TRP A 197 8.48 -4.74 -21.64
N ARG A 198 7.72 -5.69 -21.08
CA ARG A 198 8.15 -7.09 -20.92
C ARG A 198 8.36 -7.78 -22.28
N ARG A 199 7.51 -7.49 -23.27
CA ARG A 199 7.65 -8.02 -24.64
C ARG A 199 8.86 -7.42 -25.37
N SER A 200 9.20 -6.17 -25.09
CA SER A 200 10.43 -5.51 -25.57
C SER A 200 11.69 -6.16 -24.95
N GLN A 201 11.68 -6.44 -23.65
CA GLN A 201 12.78 -7.13 -22.96
C GLN A 201 12.96 -8.59 -23.42
N SER A 202 11.87 -9.30 -23.75
CA SER A 202 11.95 -10.68 -24.29
C SER A 202 12.53 -10.74 -25.70
N LYS A 203 12.26 -9.73 -26.55
CA LYS A 203 12.88 -9.63 -27.88
C LYS A 203 14.37 -9.32 -27.81
N ASN A 204 14.79 -8.54 -26.82
CA ASN A 204 16.19 -8.14 -26.65
C ASN A 204 17.10 -9.22 -26.03
N LYS A 205 16.53 -10.34 -25.57
CA LYS A 205 17.25 -11.52 -25.06
C LYS A 205 17.39 -12.65 -26.11
N ARG A 206 16.90 -12.44 -27.34
CA ARG A 206 17.02 -13.39 -28.47
C ARG A 206 17.92 -12.85 -29.59
N LEU A 207 18.93 -12.05 -29.23
CA LEU A 207 20.01 -11.61 -30.11
C LEU A 207 21.34 -11.93 -29.43
#